data_AF-A0A1G2E5H3-F1
#
_entry.id   AF-A0A1G2E5H3-F1
#
_cell.length_a   1.000
_cell.length_b   1.000
_cell.length_c   1.000
_cell.angle_alpha   90.00
_cell.angle_beta   90.00
_cell.angle_gamma   90.00
#
_symmetry.space_group_name_H-M   'P 1'
#
loop_
_entity.id
_entity.type
_entity.pdbx_description
1 polymer ?
#
loop_
_entity_poly.entity_id
_entity_poly.type
_entity_poly.pdbx_seq_one_letter_code
_entity_poly.pdbx_strand_id
1 'polypeptide(L)'
;MKHWVFLKKYFLLLGFWNNINKGRFNKFNKSKIMEIGTNLEKSSFLSPVKNISILLLIGGIGSLIMALPYLIISTFLGMLQLIIAVGLITTSFGLRKMKKWGLYGYTAIAIFALFGPIYYFLTSHGTDTIQLVSVAVEILFLVYFWRISKKFN
;
A
#
# COMPACT_ATOMS: atom_id res chain seq x y z
N MET A 1 -8.55 -69.42 26.15
CA MET A 1 -8.61 -68.06 26.76
C MET A 1 -7.54 -67.07 26.28
N LYS A 2 -6.33 -67.47 25.87
CA LYS A 2 -5.25 -66.51 25.49
C LYS A 2 -5.50 -65.71 24.18
N HIS A 3 -6.34 -66.19 23.27
CA HIS A 3 -6.54 -65.56 21.95
C HIS A 3 -7.31 -64.22 21.98
N TRP A 4 -8.17 -64.03 22.98
CA TRP A 4 -9.00 -62.82 23.13
C TRP A 4 -8.23 -61.60 23.63
N VAL A 5 -7.16 -61.82 24.39
CA VAL A 5 -6.31 -60.74 24.92
C VAL A 5 -5.54 -60.04 23.79
N PHE A 6 -5.17 -60.79 22.75
CA PHE A 6 -4.39 -60.27 21.62
C PHE A 6 -5.22 -59.33 20.72
N LEU A 7 -6.46 -59.72 20.42
CA LEU A 7 -7.39 -58.91 19.61
C LEU A 7 -7.74 -57.57 20.28
N LYS A 8 -7.90 -57.56 21.61
CA LYS A 8 -8.21 -56.33 22.37
C LYS A 8 -7.06 -55.31 22.31
N LYS A 9 -5.81 -55.80 22.28
CA LYS A 9 -4.61 -54.94 22.20
C LYS A 9 -4.45 -54.30 20.82
N TYR A 10 -4.75 -55.03 19.74
CA TYR A 10 -4.75 -54.48 18.38
C TYR A 10 -5.82 -53.42 18.16
N PHE A 11 -7.02 -53.61 18.71
CA PHE A 11 -8.11 -52.65 18.57
C PHE A 11 -7.81 -51.30 19.25
N LEU A 12 -7.16 -51.34 20.42
CA LEU A 12 -6.71 -50.13 21.12
C LEU A 12 -5.61 -49.38 20.36
N LEU A 13 -4.67 -50.11 19.74
CA LEU A 13 -3.61 -49.50 18.93
C LEU A 13 -4.16 -48.82 17.66
N LEU A 14 -5.15 -49.43 17.00
CA LEU A 14 -5.83 -48.83 15.85
C LEU A 14 -6.60 -47.56 16.23
N GLY A 15 -7.35 -47.59 17.33
CA GLY A 15 -8.06 -46.41 17.84
C GLY A 15 -7.12 -45.26 18.20
N PHE A 16 -6.00 -45.57 18.85
CA PHE A 16 -4.98 -44.59 19.21
C PHE A 16 -4.28 -44.00 17.98
N TRP A 17 -3.91 -44.83 17.01
CA TRP A 17 -3.29 -44.38 15.75
C TRP A 17 -4.22 -43.47 14.94
N ASN A 18 -5.51 -43.80 14.88
CA ASN A 18 -6.49 -43.00 14.15
C ASN A 18 -6.69 -41.62 14.80
N ASN A 19 -6.67 -41.55 16.13
CA ASN A 19 -6.83 -40.29 16.86
C ASN A 19 -5.62 -39.35 16.68
N ILE A 20 -4.39 -39.90 16.69
CA ILE A 20 -3.16 -39.12 16.44
C ILE A 20 -3.16 -38.50 15.04
N ASN A 21 -3.50 -39.29 14.02
CA ASN A 21 -3.51 -38.80 12.66
C ASN A 21 -4.60 -37.75 12.43
N LYS A 22 -5.79 -37.93 13.02
CA LYS A 22 -6.89 -36.96 12.90
C LYS A 22 -6.51 -35.58 13.46
N GLY A 23 -5.80 -35.53 14.59
CA GLY A 23 -5.27 -34.28 15.15
C GLY A 23 -4.21 -33.61 14.27
N ARG A 24 -3.30 -34.41 13.69
CA ARG A 24 -2.24 -33.92 12.80
C ARG A 24 -2.79 -33.32 11.50
N PHE A 25 -3.76 -34.00 10.88
CA PHE A 25 -4.41 -33.54 9.65
C PHE A 25 -5.22 -32.26 9.87
N ASN A 26 -5.96 -32.16 10.98
CA ASN A 26 -6.70 -30.94 11.30
C ASN A 26 -5.76 -29.74 11.53
N LYS A 27 -4.62 -29.95 12.19
CA LYS A 27 -3.64 -28.89 12.43
C LYS A 27 -3.01 -28.40 11.11
N PHE A 28 -2.67 -29.31 10.21
CA PHE A 28 -2.11 -28.98 8.88
C PHE A 28 -3.09 -28.26 7.96
N ASN A 29 -4.35 -28.70 7.92
CA ASN A 29 -5.36 -28.01 7.10
C ASN A 29 -5.65 -26.61 7.64
N LYS A 30 -5.73 -26.44 8.96
CA LYS A 30 -5.99 -25.13 9.57
C LYS A 30 -4.87 -24.13 9.29
N SER A 31 -3.59 -24.54 9.35
CA SER A 31 -2.47 -23.65 9.01
C SER A 31 -2.47 -23.27 7.53
N LYS A 32 -2.72 -24.23 6.64
CA LYS A 32 -2.72 -23.99 5.18
C LYS A 32 -3.87 -23.09 4.73
N ILE A 33 -5.07 -23.27 5.30
CA ILE A 33 -6.22 -22.39 5.02
C ILE A 33 -5.94 -20.96 5.51
N MET A 34 -5.27 -20.82 6.65
CA MET A 34 -4.88 -19.51 7.20
C MET A 34 -3.84 -18.81 6.31
N GLU A 35 -2.85 -19.54 5.77
CA GLU A 35 -1.87 -18.98 4.82
C GLU A 35 -2.51 -18.56 3.48
N ILE A 36 -3.47 -19.34 2.96
CA ILE A 36 -4.16 -19.01 1.70
C ILE A 36 -5.03 -17.75 1.87
N GLY A 37 -5.75 -17.63 2.99
CA GLY A 37 -6.57 -16.46 3.30
C GLY A 37 -5.74 -15.17 3.40
N THR A 38 -4.59 -15.22 4.07
CA THR A 38 -3.70 -14.04 4.20
C THR A 38 -3.07 -13.60 2.87
N ASN A 39 -2.80 -14.51 1.93
CA ASN A 39 -2.27 -14.18 0.61
C ASN A 39 -3.32 -13.56 -0.32
N LEU A 40 -4.56 -14.05 -0.28
CA LEU A 40 -5.68 -13.47 -1.01
C LEU A 40 -6.05 -12.08 -0.48
N GLU A 41 -5.96 -11.87 0.83
CA GLU A 41 -6.17 -10.55 1.41
C GLU A 41 -5.02 -9.60 1.03
N LYS A 42 -3.76 -10.03 1.08
CA LYS A 42 -2.64 -9.18 0.63
C LYS A 42 -2.75 -8.76 -0.82
N SER A 43 -3.15 -9.67 -1.72
CA SER A 43 -3.21 -9.38 -3.16
C SER A 43 -4.32 -8.37 -3.52
N SER A 44 -5.45 -8.40 -2.81
CA SER A 44 -6.57 -7.48 -3.06
C SER A 44 -6.25 -6.02 -2.68
N PHE A 45 -5.41 -5.79 -1.66
CA PHE A 45 -4.97 -4.44 -1.27
C PHE A 45 -3.70 -3.97 -2.00
N LEU A 46 -2.91 -4.90 -2.55
CA LEU A 46 -1.74 -4.55 -3.36
C LEU A 46 -2.14 -3.97 -4.71
N SER A 47 -3.29 -4.36 -5.27
CA SER A 47 -3.71 -3.88 -6.59
C SER A 47 -4.02 -2.37 -6.64
N PRO A 48 -4.74 -1.74 -5.69
CA PRO A 48 -5.06 -0.32 -5.77
C PRO A 48 -3.85 0.56 -5.40
N VAL A 49 -3.09 0.18 -4.37
CA VAL A 49 -1.87 0.92 -4.00
C VAL A 49 -0.84 0.91 -5.13
N LYS A 50 -0.69 -0.23 -5.83
CA LYS A 50 0.18 -0.31 -6.99
C LYS A 50 -0.29 0.60 -8.13
N ASN A 51 -1.58 0.67 -8.40
CA ASN A 51 -2.14 1.56 -9.42
C ASN A 51 -1.89 3.04 -9.07
N ILE A 52 -2.17 3.45 -7.83
CA ILE A 52 -1.91 4.82 -7.37
C ILE A 52 -0.41 5.13 -7.42
N SER A 53 0.46 4.16 -7.06
CA SER A 53 1.91 4.34 -7.15
C SER A 53 2.36 4.56 -8.60
N ILE A 54 1.80 3.82 -9.57
CA ILE A 54 2.10 4.03 -11.00
C ILE A 54 1.61 5.41 -11.46
N LEU A 55 0.43 5.83 -11.03
CA LEU A 55 -0.12 7.14 -11.34
C LEU A 55 0.79 8.26 -10.81
N LEU A 56 1.29 8.13 -9.58
CA LEU A 56 2.28 9.03 -8.98
C LEU A 56 3.60 9.04 -9.75
N LEU A 57 4.04 7.89 -10.25
CA LEU A 57 5.25 7.80 -11.06
C LEU A 57 5.09 8.58 -12.37
N ILE A 58 3.97 8.39 -13.06
CA ILE A 58 3.66 9.09 -14.31
C ILE A 58 3.55 10.60 -14.04
N GLY A 59 2.86 11.01 -12.97
CA GLY A 59 2.77 12.41 -12.55
C GLY A 59 4.13 13.03 -12.21
N GLY A 60 5.01 12.27 -11.54
CA GLY A 60 6.37 12.70 -11.23
C GLY A 60 7.25 12.84 -12.48
N ILE A 61 7.16 11.92 -13.43
CA ILE A 61 7.87 12.01 -14.73
C ILE A 61 7.36 13.20 -15.54
N GLY A 62 6.03 13.40 -15.61
CA GLY A 62 5.45 14.57 -16.27
C GLY A 62 5.94 15.87 -15.61
N SER A 63 5.99 15.90 -14.28
CA SER A 63 6.51 17.06 -13.53
C SER A 63 7.99 17.32 -13.79
N LEU A 64 8.81 16.28 -13.98
CA LEU A 64 10.23 16.43 -14.36
C LEU A 64 10.38 17.10 -15.72
N ILE A 65 9.58 16.69 -16.71
CA ILE A 65 9.60 17.29 -18.05
C ILE A 65 9.23 18.77 -17.97
N MET A 66 8.21 19.10 -17.17
CA MET A 66 7.78 20.48 -16.95
C MET A 66 8.79 21.31 -16.15
N ALA A 67 9.64 20.69 -15.33
CA ALA A 67 10.65 21.41 -14.55
C ALA A 67 11.77 22.01 -15.43
N LEU A 68 12.07 21.40 -16.58
CA LEU A 68 13.12 21.87 -17.50
C LEU A 68 12.91 23.32 -17.98
N PRO A 69 11.74 23.71 -18.54
CA PRO A 69 11.51 25.10 -18.91
C PRO A 69 11.50 26.05 -17.71
N TYR A 70 11.04 25.61 -16.53
CA TYR A 70 11.08 26.45 -15.32
C TYR A 70 12.51 26.75 -14.88
N LEU A 71 13.46 25.82 -15.02
CA LEU A 71 14.87 26.08 -14.69
C LEU A 71 15.48 27.20 -15.54
N ILE A 72 15.01 27.35 -16.78
CA ILE A 72 15.48 28.40 -17.70
C ILE A 72 14.86 29.75 -17.34
N ILE A 73 13.56 29.79 -17.00
CA ILE A 73 12.83 31.03 -16.71
C ILE A 73 13.13 31.55 -15.30
N SER A 74 13.14 30.66 -14.31
CA SER A 74 13.38 30.97 -12.90
C SER A 74 14.01 29.77 -12.20
N THR A 75 15.31 29.85 -11.96
CA THR A 75 16.07 28.77 -11.31
C THR A 75 15.47 28.36 -9.97
N PHE A 76 14.96 29.31 -9.18
CA PHE A 76 14.33 29.02 -7.89
C PHE A 76 13.05 28.19 -8.05
N LEU A 77 12.14 28.58 -8.95
CA LEU A 77 10.90 27.84 -9.20
C LEU A 77 11.19 26.49 -9.85
N GLY A 78 12.15 26.42 -10.77
CA GLY A 78 12.58 25.17 -11.39
C GLY A 78 13.17 24.17 -10.40
N MET A 79 13.99 24.62 -9.45
CA MET A 79 14.54 23.78 -8.39
C MET A 79 13.44 23.27 -7.45
N LEU A 80 12.47 24.12 -7.10
CA LEU A 80 11.34 23.72 -6.27
C LEU A 80 10.49 22.65 -6.98
N GLN A 81 10.20 22.84 -8.27
CA GLN A 81 9.48 21.87 -9.09
C GLN A 81 10.25 20.54 -9.23
N LEU A 82 11.58 20.60 -9.37
CA LEU A 82 12.44 19.41 -9.38
C LEU A 82 12.34 18.61 -8.08
N ILE A 83 12.40 19.29 -6.93
CA ILE A 83 12.28 18.65 -5.61
C ILE A 83 10.93 17.94 -5.48
N ILE A 84 9.84 18.58 -5.92
CA ILE A 84 8.51 17.98 -5.92
C ILE A 84 8.48 16.75 -6.84
N ALA A 85 9.01 16.86 -8.05
CA ALA A 85 9.01 15.77 -9.02
C ALA A 85 9.81 14.55 -8.53
N VAL A 86 10.99 14.77 -7.96
CA VAL A 86 11.80 13.72 -7.33
C VAL A 86 11.08 13.15 -6.11
N GLY A 87 10.43 14.00 -5.31
CA GLY A 87 9.60 13.59 -4.17
C GLY A 87 8.46 12.66 -4.58
N LEU A 88 7.74 12.96 -5.66
CA LEU A 88 6.67 12.13 -6.20
C LEU A 88 7.19 10.76 -6.66
N ILE A 89 8.31 10.74 -7.38
CA ILE A 89 8.93 9.51 -7.90
C ILE A 89 9.41 8.63 -6.75
N THR A 90 10.15 9.20 -5.79
CA THR A 90 10.65 8.46 -4.63
C THR A 90 9.49 7.93 -3.78
N THR A 91 8.47 8.75 -3.53
CA THR A 91 7.24 8.37 -2.84
C THR A 91 6.51 7.21 -3.53
N SER A 92 6.41 7.23 -4.86
CA SER A 92 5.84 6.14 -5.65
C SER A 92 6.53 4.80 -5.38
N PHE A 93 7.87 4.78 -5.36
CA PHE A 93 8.61 3.56 -5.04
C PHE A 93 8.39 3.09 -3.59
N GLY A 94 8.28 4.03 -2.65
CA GLY A 94 7.95 3.74 -1.25
C GLY A 94 6.56 3.11 -1.10
N LEU A 95 5.55 3.71 -1.72
CA LEU A 95 4.17 3.21 -1.72
C LEU A 95 4.05 1.85 -2.40
N ARG A 96 4.74 1.62 -3.52
CA ARG A 96 4.76 0.32 -4.22
C ARG A 96 5.30 -0.80 -3.34
N LYS A 97 6.25 -0.50 -2.46
CA LYS A 97 6.82 -1.45 -1.48
C LYS A 97 6.10 -1.41 -0.12
N MET A 98 4.99 -0.69 0.00
CA MET A 98 4.22 -0.49 1.24
C MET A 98 5.13 -0.05 2.40
N LYS A 99 6.06 0.87 2.17
CA LYS A 99 6.98 1.37 3.19
C LYS A 99 6.44 2.63 3.86
N LYS A 100 6.59 2.72 5.19
CA LYS A 100 6.08 3.88 5.96
C LYS A 100 6.62 5.22 5.47
N TRP A 101 7.88 5.28 5.06
CA TRP A 101 8.47 6.50 4.51
C TRP A 101 7.77 6.99 3.23
N GLY A 102 7.18 6.08 2.43
CA GLY A 102 6.34 6.45 1.27
C GLY A 102 5.02 7.09 1.70
N LEU A 103 4.39 6.61 2.76
CA LEU A 103 3.19 7.24 3.32
C LEU A 103 3.49 8.66 3.84
N TYR A 104 4.58 8.82 4.59
CA TYR A 104 5.00 10.13 5.11
C TYR A 104 5.41 11.09 3.98
N GLY A 105 6.13 10.60 2.96
CA GLY A 105 6.47 11.36 1.77
C GLY A 105 5.23 11.86 1.02
N TYR A 106 4.24 10.98 0.82
CA TYR A 106 2.97 11.37 0.20
C TYR A 106 2.21 12.41 1.03
N THR A 107 2.21 12.26 2.36
CA THR A 107 1.59 13.22 3.27
C THR A 107 2.24 14.61 3.15
N ALA A 108 3.58 14.67 3.11
CA ALA A 108 4.29 15.92 2.92
C ALA A 108 3.95 16.58 1.57
N ILE A 109 3.92 15.80 0.49
CA ILE A 109 3.57 16.30 -0.84
C ILE A 109 2.14 16.85 -0.87
N ALA A 110 1.18 16.12 -0.29
CA ALA A 110 -0.21 16.58 -0.20
C ALA A 110 -0.34 17.89 0.58
N ILE A 111 0.44 18.09 1.64
CA ILE A 111 0.49 19.36 2.38
C ILE A 111 1.08 20.47 1.49
N PHE A 112 2.16 20.19 0.76
CA PHE A 112 2.74 21.15 -0.18
C PHE A 112 1.77 21.55 -1.30
N ALA A 113 0.99 20.60 -1.81
CA ALA A 113 0.00 20.84 -2.85
C ALA A 113 -1.13 21.76 -2.40
N LEU A 114 -1.43 21.85 -1.10
CA LEU A 114 -2.42 22.80 -0.56
C LEU A 114 -1.97 24.26 -0.66
N PHE A 115 -0.66 24.52 -0.60
CA PHE A 115 -0.16 25.91 -0.63
C PHE A 115 -0.43 26.60 -1.96
N GLY A 116 -0.40 25.88 -3.08
CA GLY A 116 -0.67 26.44 -4.41
C GLY A 116 -2.06 27.09 -4.53
N PRO A 117 -3.15 26.34 -4.34
CA PRO A 117 -4.51 26.86 -4.38
C PRO A 117 -4.76 27.94 -3.32
N ILE A 118 -4.20 27.79 -2.11
CA ILE A 118 -4.32 28.82 -1.07
C ILE A 118 -3.69 30.13 -1.55
N TYR A 119 -2.46 30.07 -2.07
CA TYR A 119 -1.77 31.24 -2.61
C TYR A 119 -2.53 31.86 -3.79
N TYR A 120 -3.03 31.04 -4.71
CA TYR A 120 -3.81 31.50 -5.86
C TYR A 120 -5.10 32.20 -5.43
N PHE A 121 -5.83 31.60 -4.48
CA PHE A 121 -7.05 32.19 -3.92
C PHE A 121 -6.76 33.53 -3.23
N LEU A 122 -5.69 33.62 -2.44
CA LEU A 122 -5.29 34.85 -1.74
C LEU A 122 -4.87 35.97 -2.71
N THR A 123 -4.20 35.64 -3.81
CA THR A 123 -3.65 36.63 -4.76
C THR A 123 -4.65 37.09 -5.80
N SER A 124 -5.48 36.18 -6.32
CA SER A 124 -6.36 36.45 -7.46
C SER A 124 -7.84 36.45 -7.12
N HIS A 125 -8.22 36.01 -5.91
CA HIS A 125 -9.62 35.77 -5.50
C HIS A 125 -10.41 34.85 -6.45
N GLY A 126 -9.71 34.21 -7.39
CA GLY A 126 -10.23 33.20 -8.27
C GLY A 126 -10.00 31.81 -7.70
N THR A 127 -10.77 30.85 -8.20
CA THR A 127 -10.55 29.44 -7.90
C THR A 127 -10.48 28.70 -9.22
N ASP A 128 -9.32 28.12 -9.50
CA ASP A 128 -9.16 27.21 -10.63
C ASP A 128 -9.77 25.85 -10.24
N THR A 129 -10.87 25.50 -10.89
CA THR A 129 -11.58 24.23 -10.67
C THR A 129 -10.65 23.03 -10.84
N ILE A 130 -9.66 23.11 -11.75
CA ILE A 130 -8.71 22.02 -11.99
C ILE A 130 -7.81 21.82 -10.77
N GLN A 131 -7.32 22.90 -10.16
CA GLN A 131 -6.48 22.84 -8.95
C GLN A 131 -7.27 22.34 -7.74
N LEU A 132 -8.54 22.74 -7.60
CA LEU A 132 -9.40 22.23 -6.54
C LEU A 132 -9.64 20.73 -6.69
N VAL A 133 -9.94 20.26 -7.91
CA VAL A 133 -10.15 18.83 -8.18
C VAL A 133 -8.88 18.04 -7.93
N SER A 134 -7.70 18.53 -8.35
CA SER A 134 -6.44 17.83 -8.11
C SER A 134 -6.14 17.65 -6.62
N VAL A 135 -6.33 18.71 -5.83
CA VAL A 135 -6.15 18.67 -4.37
C VAL A 135 -7.16 17.73 -3.71
N ALA A 136 -8.42 17.78 -4.13
CA ALA A 136 -9.45 16.89 -3.58
C ALA A 136 -9.10 15.42 -3.84
N VAL A 137 -8.61 15.08 -5.04
CA VAL A 137 -8.15 13.72 -5.38
C VAL A 137 -6.95 13.31 -4.53
N GLU A 138 -5.98 14.20 -4.31
CA GLU A 138 -4.83 13.90 -3.44
C GLU A 138 -5.24 13.65 -1.99
N ILE A 139 -6.16 14.45 -1.45
CA ILE A 139 -6.68 14.24 -0.08
C ILE A 139 -7.41 12.90 0.01
N LEU A 140 -8.20 12.51 -1.00
CA LEU A 140 -8.88 11.22 -1.02
C LEU A 140 -7.89 10.05 -1.00
N PHE A 141 -6.81 10.12 -1.78
CA PHE A 141 -5.74 9.12 -1.74
C PHE A 141 -5.01 9.13 -0.41
N LEU A 142 -4.78 10.30 0.19
CA LEU A 142 -4.13 10.42 1.49
C LEU A 142 -4.96 9.73 2.58
N VAL A 143 -6.26 10.01 2.63
CA VAL A 143 -7.21 9.36 3.56
C VAL A 143 -7.22 7.85 3.34
N TYR A 144 -7.23 7.40 2.09
CA TYR A 144 -7.15 5.98 1.75
C TYR A 144 -5.87 5.35 2.30
N PHE A 145 -4.69 5.94 2.03
CA PHE A 145 -3.42 5.40 2.49
C PHE A 145 -3.29 5.40 4.02
N TRP A 146 -3.81 6.42 4.69
CA TRP A 146 -3.86 6.46 6.15
C TRP A 146 -4.76 5.37 6.74
N ARG A 147 -5.88 5.05 6.08
CA ARG A 147 -6.77 3.95 6.50
C ARG A 147 -6.07 2.60 6.46
N ILE A 148 -5.19 2.37 5.48
CA ILE A 148 -4.40 1.13 5.35
C ILE A 148 -2.99 1.24 5.95
N SER A 149 -2.68 2.32 6.68
CA SER A 149 -1.34 2.61 7.24
C SER A 149 -0.76 1.48 8.10
N LYS A 150 -1.61 0.72 8.81
CA LYS A 150 -1.20 -0.44 9.62
C LYS A 150 -0.54 -1.56 8.79
N LYS A 151 -0.76 -1.60 7.47
CA LYS A 151 -0.17 -2.59 6.55
C LYS A 151 1.19 -2.13 6.01
N PHE A 152 1.61 -0.89 6.28
CA PHE A 152 2.90 -0.37 5.86
C PHE A 152 3.99 -0.75 6.87
N ASN A 153 5.10 -1.29 6.37
CA ASN A 153 6.28 -1.67 7.17
C ASN A 153 7.31 -0.54 7.26
#